data_AF-A0ABD6EI82-F1
#
_entry.id   AF-A0ABD6EI82-F1
#
_cell.length_a   1.000
_cell.length_b   1.000
_cell.length_c   1.000
_cell.angle_alpha   90.00
_cell.angle_beta   90.00
_cell.angle_gamma   90.00
#
_symmetry.space_group_name_H-M   'P 1'
#
loop_
_entity.id
_entity.type
_entity.pdbx_description
1 polymer ?
#
loop_
_entity_poly.entity_id
_entity_poly.type
_entity_poly.pdbx_seq_one_letter_code
_entity_poly.pdbx_strand_id
1 'polypeptide(L)'
;MSRILGILKVGRKQLFLYDKEMKAYRGDLLALLDFYVHFSCQRRGYGKVLFDFMLRNENAEPYEIALDNPSATLIGFLSKHYNLTDAIWQNTSFVVFNCLLESAKNKDTNVPEGWTRSSAPIEIITSKCKSGETSGIESKNEVHGDSERLIDGTMANRSSQARQRKAYILSSKPLW
;
A
#
# COMPACT_ATOMS: atom_id res chain seq x y z
N MET A 1 -36.77 10.29 -8.73
CA MET A 1 -35.71 10.93 -7.91
C MET A 1 -34.45 10.08 -7.98
N SER A 2 -33.31 10.66 -8.33
CA SER A 2 -32.00 10.00 -8.22
C SER A 2 -31.51 10.05 -6.77
N ARG A 3 -30.78 9.02 -6.33
CA ARG A 3 -30.20 8.93 -4.99
C ARG A 3 -28.77 8.40 -5.07
N ILE A 4 -27.87 8.98 -4.28
CA ILE A 4 -26.48 8.54 -4.12
C ILE A 4 -26.43 7.43 -3.07
N LEU A 5 -25.82 6.28 -3.39
CA LEU A 5 -25.73 5.12 -2.51
C LEU A 5 -24.36 4.96 -1.82
N GLY A 6 -23.32 5.58 -2.37
CA GLY A 6 -21.96 5.47 -1.85
C GLY A 6 -20.96 6.23 -2.70
N ILE A 7 -19.70 6.23 -2.25
CA ILE A 7 -18.56 6.87 -2.87
C ILE A 7 -17.31 6.02 -2.65
N LEU A 8 -16.42 6.02 -3.63
CA LEU A 8 -15.11 5.39 -3.55
C LEU A 8 -14.10 6.40 -4.12
N LYS A 9 -13.07 6.73 -3.35
CA LYS A 9 -12.03 7.70 -3.71
C LYS A 9 -10.68 7.01 -3.75
N VAL A 10 -9.99 7.14 -4.89
CA VAL A 10 -8.62 6.65 -5.09
C VAL A 10 -7.69 7.80 -5.46
N GLY A 11 -6.39 7.59 -5.31
CA GLY A 11 -5.38 8.51 -5.81
C GLY A 11 -3.99 7.89 -5.79
N ARG A 12 -3.12 8.38 -6.67
CA ARG A 12 -1.71 7.95 -6.75
C ARG A 12 -0.90 8.57 -5.61
N LYS A 13 -0.05 7.77 -4.95
CA LYS A 13 0.80 8.18 -3.84
C LYS A 13 2.19 7.59 -3.98
N GLN A 14 3.22 8.43 -3.77
CA GLN A 14 4.58 7.95 -3.55
C GLN A 14 4.67 7.36 -2.15
N LEU A 15 4.87 6.05 -2.06
CA LEU A 15 4.94 5.31 -0.81
C LEU A 15 6.33 4.70 -0.63
N PHE A 16 6.76 4.65 0.63
CA PHE A 16 7.90 3.86 1.10
C PHE A 16 7.36 2.74 1.97
N LEU A 17 7.61 1.50 1.57
CA LEU A 17 7.04 0.29 2.16
C LEU A 17 8.15 -0.65 2.61
N TYR A 18 7.82 -1.52 3.56
CA TYR A 18 8.69 -2.58 4.04
C TYR A 18 7.97 -3.93 3.92
N ASP A 19 8.71 -4.97 3.53
CA ASP A 19 8.23 -6.34 3.62
C ASP A 19 8.47 -6.95 5.01
N LYS A 20 8.11 -8.23 5.18
CA LYS A 20 8.30 -8.98 6.44
C LYS A 20 9.78 -9.18 6.80
N GLU A 21 10.66 -9.12 5.82
CA GLU A 21 12.13 -9.25 5.95
C GLU A 21 12.80 -7.87 6.15
N MET A 22 12.01 -6.81 6.32
CA MET A 22 12.47 -5.42 6.47
C MET A 22 13.20 -4.88 5.23
N LYS A 23 13.02 -5.48 4.06
CA LYS A 23 13.50 -4.93 2.80
C LYS A 23 12.65 -3.71 2.43
N ALA A 24 13.31 -2.62 2.05
CA ALA A 24 12.65 -1.38 1.70
C ALA A 24 12.22 -1.36 0.22
N TYR A 25 11.03 -0.84 -0.03
CA TYR A 25 10.46 -0.62 -1.35
C TYR A 25 9.99 0.82 -1.48
N ARG A 26 10.04 1.36 -2.68
CA ARG A 26 9.50 2.67 -3.03
C ARG A 26 8.70 2.56 -4.31
N GLY A 27 7.56 3.24 -4.40
CA GLY A 27 6.81 3.29 -5.66
C GLY A 27 5.74 4.36 -5.65
N ASP A 28 5.33 4.78 -6.84
CA ASP A 28 4.08 5.52 -7.02
C ASP A 28 2.96 4.50 -7.19
N LEU A 29 2.08 4.37 -6.20
CA LEU A 29 1.07 3.32 -6.07
C LEU A 29 -0.35 3.91 -6.08
N LEU A 30 -1.31 3.14 -6.60
CA LEU A 30 -2.72 3.48 -6.47
C LEU A 30 -3.17 3.22 -5.03
N ALA A 31 -3.71 4.24 -4.37
CA ALA A 31 -4.19 4.15 -3.00
C ALA A 31 -5.71 4.33 -2.91
N LEU A 32 -6.36 3.48 -2.13
CA LEU A 32 -7.74 3.68 -1.68
C LEU A 32 -7.74 4.64 -0.50
N LEU A 33 -8.33 5.81 -0.70
CA LEU A 33 -8.30 6.93 0.25
C LEU A 33 -9.59 7.10 1.03
N ASP A 34 -10.73 6.74 0.43
CA ASP A 34 -12.02 6.76 1.10
C ASP A 34 -12.97 5.75 0.44
N PHE A 35 -13.79 5.10 1.24
CA PHE A 35 -14.75 4.13 0.73
C PHE A 35 -15.96 4.05 1.67
N TYR A 36 -17.09 4.49 1.15
CA TYR A 36 -18.32 4.59 1.91
C TYR A 36 -19.51 4.08 1.10
N VAL A 37 -20.34 3.27 1.75
CA VAL A 37 -21.67 2.89 1.27
C VAL A 37 -22.65 3.25 2.38
N HIS A 38 -23.75 3.91 2.01
CA HIS A 38 -24.77 4.32 2.95
C HIS A 38 -25.27 3.12 3.77
N PHE A 39 -25.34 3.27 5.10
CA PHE A 39 -25.57 2.16 6.05
C PHE A 39 -26.79 1.31 5.70
N SER A 40 -27.90 1.93 5.27
CA SER A 40 -29.14 1.23 4.90
C SER A 40 -28.99 0.28 3.70
N CYS A 41 -27.91 0.44 2.93
CA CYS A 41 -27.60 -0.29 1.71
C CYS A 41 -26.35 -1.16 1.84
N GLN A 42 -25.69 -1.18 3.01
CA GLN A 42 -24.51 -2.03 3.22
C GLN A 42 -24.87 -3.51 3.13
N ARG A 43 -23.86 -4.34 2.80
CA ARG A 43 -23.98 -5.80 2.62
C ARG A 43 -24.92 -6.27 1.49
N ARG A 44 -25.39 -5.35 0.63
CA ARG A 44 -26.20 -5.66 -0.57
C ARG A 44 -25.39 -5.73 -1.88
N GLY A 45 -24.07 -5.75 -1.81
CA GLY A 45 -23.18 -5.85 -2.97
C GLY A 45 -22.72 -4.52 -3.59
N TYR A 46 -23.29 -3.37 -3.23
CA TYR A 46 -22.90 -2.07 -3.80
C TYR A 46 -21.42 -1.72 -3.63
N GLY A 47 -20.82 -2.10 -2.49
CA GLY A 47 -19.39 -1.91 -2.28
C GLY A 47 -18.54 -2.66 -3.31
N LYS A 48 -18.93 -3.89 -3.65
CA LYS A 48 -18.25 -4.69 -4.69
C LYS A 48 -18.41 -4.04 -6.06
N VAL A 49 -19.59 -3.54 -6.39
CA VAL A 49 -19.84 -2.84 -7.66
C VAL A 49 -18.94 -1.61 -7.80
N LEU A 50 -18.84 -0.77 -6.76
CA LEU A 50 -17.95 0.40 -6.76
C LEU A 50 -16.48 -0.01 -6.90
N PHE A 51 -16.05 -1.03 -6.17
CA PHE A 51 -14.66 -1.47 -6.17
C PHE A 51 -14.27 -2.14 -7.51
N ASP A 52 -15.11 -3.02 -8.05
CA ASP A 52 -14.91 -3.64 -9.37
C ASP A 52 -14.86 -2.60 -10.49
N PHE A 53 -15.71 -1.56 -10.41
CA PHE A 53 -15.68 -0.46 -11.37
C PHE A 53 -14.36 0.30 -11.30
N MET A 54 -13.89 0.64 -10.09
CA MET A 54 -12.60 1.29 -9.89
C MET A 54 -11.44 0.44 -10.42
N LEU A 55 -11.41 -0.86 -10.16
CA LEU A 55 -10.35 -1.76 -10.66
C LEU A 55 -10.25 -1.74 -12.19
N ARG A 56 -11.40 -1.80 -12.87
CA ARG A 56 -11.47 -1.73 -14.34
C ARG A 56 -11.03 -0.38 -14.88
N ASN A 57 -11.46 0.71 -14.24
CA ASN A 57 -11.12 2.07 -14.68
C ASN A 57 -9.62 2.38 -14.51
N GLU A 58 -9.04 1.96 -13.39
CA GLU A 58 -7.63 2.19 -13.08
C GLU A 58 -6.71 1.12 -13.68
N ASN A 59 -7.27 0.08 -14.31
CA ASN A 59 -6.56 -1.09 -14.83
C ASN A 59 -5.56 -1.66 -13.79
N ALA A 60 -6.08 -1.92 -12.59
CA ALA A 60 -5.31 -2.39 -11.45
C ALA A 60 -5.90 -3.68 -10.90
N GLU A 61 -5.04 -4.55 -10.37
CA GLU A 61 -5.47 -5.72 -9.63
C GLU A 61 -5.73 -5.38 -8.15
N PRO A 62 -6.63 -6.10 -7.45
CA PRO A 62 -6.97 -5.81 -6.06
C PRO A 62 -5.76 -5.81 -5.12
N TYR A 63 -4.79 -6.69 -5.35
CA TYR A 63 -3.59 -6.77 -4.53
C TYR A 63 -2.63 -5.59 -4.74
N GLU A 64 -2.76 -4.84 -5.84
CA GLU A 64 -1.89 -3.71 -6.17
C GLU A 64 -2.26 -2.42 -5.43
N ILE A 65 -3.42 -2.39 -4.78
CA ILE A 65 -3.97 -1.21 -4.13
C ILE A 65 -3.44 -1.07 -2.71
N ALA A 66 -2.84 0.09 -2.40
CA ALA A 66 -2.51 0.48 -1.04
C ALA A 66 -3.75 1.02 -0.32
N LEU A 67 -3.96 0.66 0.94
CA LEU A 67 -5.12 1.10 1.72
C LEU A 67 -4.68 2.15 2.73
N ASP A 68 -5.26 3.34 2.70
CA ASP A 68 -5.01 4.36 3.72
C ASP A 68 -5.96 4.18 4.91
N ASN A 69 -5.41 3.88 6.08
CA ASN A 69 -6.12 3.69 7.34
C ASN A 69 -7.38 2.79 7.23
N PRO A 70 -7.26 1.55 6.73
CA PRO A 70 -8.42 0.70 6.47
C PRO A 70 -9.14 0.29 7.76
N SER A 71 -10.47 0.30 7.71
CA SER A 71 -11.30 -0.29 8.76
C SER A 71 -11.27 -1.82 8.73
N ALA A 72 -11.57 -2.47 9.86
CA ALA A 72 -11.74 -3.93 9.90
C ALA A 72 -12.81 -4.43 8.90
N THR A 73 -13.85 -3.63 8.66
CA THR A 73 -14.90 -3.93 7.67
C THR A 73 -14.33 -3.97 6.25
N LEU A 74 -13.43 -3.02 5.92
CA LEU A 74 -12.77 -3.00 4.62
C LEU A 74 -11.83 -4.19 4.43
N ILE A 75 -11.02 -4.52 5.44
CA ILE A 75 -10.14 -5.71 5.40
C ILE A 75 -10.96 -6.99 5.20
N GLY A 76 -12.06 -7.14 5.95
CA GLY A 76 -12.97 -8.29 5.79
C GLY A 76 -13.66 -8.33 4.42
N PHE A 77 -14.02 -7.17 3.87
CA PHE A 77 -14.56 -7.06 2.51
C PHE A 77 -13.55 -7.56 1.46
N LEU A 78 -12.28 -7.15 1.56
CA LEU A 78 -11.24 -7.56 0.62
C LEU A 78 -10.91 -9.05 0.72
N SER A 79 -10.85 -9.59 1.95
CA SER A 79 -10.69 -11.02 2.18
C SER A 79 -11.82 -11.82 1.56
N LYS A 80 -13.07 -11.40 1.73
CA LYS A 80 -14.25 -12.12 1.20
C LYS A 80 -14.37 -12.08 -0.32
N HIS A 81 -14.08 -10.94 -0.94
CA HIS A 81 -14.38 -10.73 -2.37
C HIS A 81 -13.17 -10.90 -3.29
N TYR A 82 -11.95 -10.76 -2.77
CA TYR A 82 -10.71 -10.81 -3.55
C TYR A 82 -9.65 -11.74 -2.95
N ASN A 83 -10.00 -12.53 -1.93
CA ASN A 83 -9.12 -13.51 -1.26
C ASN A 83 -7.81 -12.89 -0.71
N LEU A 84 -7.86 -11.62 -0.30
CA LEU A 84 -6.72 -10.91 0.26
C LEU A 84 -6.67 -11.06 1.78
N THR A 85 -5.79 -11.94 2.28
CA THR A 85 -5.66 -12.25 3.72
C THR A 85 -4.37 -11.72 4.35
N ASP A 86 -3.30 -11.63 3.57
CA ASP A 86 -1.94 -11.36 4.06
C ASP A 86 -1.59 -9.88 4.08
N ALA A 87 -2.35 -9.11 4.88
CA ALA A 87 -2.15 -7.68 5.06
C ALA A 87 -0.90 -7.36 5.90
N ILE A 88 -0.03 -6.52 5.34
CA ILE A 88 1.18 -5.98 5.97
C ILE A 88 0.92 -4.54 6.39
N TRP A 89 0.90 -4.34 7.70
CA TRP A 89 0.71 -3.03 8.32
C TRP A 89 2.05 -2.28 8.32
N GLN A 90 2.08 -1.14 7.65
CA GLN A 90 3.26 -0.30 7.64
C GLN A 90 3.33 0.56 8.91
N ASN A 91 4.49 1.18 9.14
CA ASN A 91 4.65 2.20 10.18
C ASN A 91 3.84 3.48 9.90
N THR A 92 3.48 3.70 8.63
CA THR A 92 2.57 4.76 8.20
C THR A 92 1.11 4.37 8.45
N SER A 93 0.16 5.16 7.94
CA SER A 93 -1.27 4.80 7.94
C SER A 93 -1.61 3.73 6.89
N PHE A 94 -0.66 3.36 6.03
CA PHE A 94 -0.92 2.49 4.89
C PHE A 94 -0.85 1.00 5.24
N VAL A 95 -1.69 0.23 4.56
CA VAL A 95 -1.69 -1.22 4.57
C VAL A 95 -1.60 -1.71 3.14
N VAL A 96 -0.74 -2.68 2.90
CA VAL A 96 -0.56 -3.34 1.60
C VAL A 96 -0.64 -4.85 1.77
N PHE A 97 -0.89 -5.59 0.71
CA PHE A 97 -0.86 -7.04 0.75
C PHE A 97 0.50 -7.57 0.30
N ASN A 98 0.91 -8.71 0.87
CA ASN A 98 2.21 -9.32 0.58
C ASN A 98 2.43 -9.57 -0.93
N CYS A 99 1.37 -9.95 -1.65
CA CYS A 99 1.42 -10.21 -3.10
C CYS A 99 1.90 -8.99 -3.92
N LEU A 100 1.64 -7.76 -3.47
CA LEU A 100 2.17 -6.55 -4.12
C LEU A 100 3.70 -6.55 -4.11
N LEU A 101 4.30 -6.87 -2.97
CA LEU A 101 5.75 -6.82 -2.77
C LEU A 101 6.43 -8.02 -3.44
N GLU A 102 5.80 -9.18 -3.43
CA GLU A 102 6.28 -10.37 -4.15
C GLU A 102 6.33 -10.14 -5.67
N SER A 103 5.31 -9.47 -6.23
CA SER A 103 5.29 -9.08 -7.64
C SER A 103 6.45 -8.14 -8.01
N ALA A 104 6.87 -7.27 -7.09
CA ALA A 104 8.03 -6.41 -7.29
C ALA A 104 9.36 -7.18 -7.24
N LYS A 105 9.52 -8.13 -6.29
CA LYS A 105 10.74 -8.97 -6.17
C LYS A 105 11.08 -9.71 -7.47
N ASN A 106 10.07 -10.20 -8.19
CA ASN A 106 10.28 -11.00 -9.40
C ASN A 106 10.83 -10.21 -10.61
N LYS A 107 10.73 -8.87 -10.60
CA LYS A 107 11.16 -8.02 -11.73
C LYS A 107 12.65 -7.64 -11.68
N ASP A 108 13.30 -7.77 -10.52
CA ASP A 108 14.70 -7.38 -10.29
C ASP A 108 15.75 -8.43 -10.72
N THR A 109 15.35 -9.53 -11.35
CA THR A 109 16.25 -10.66 -11.66
C THR A 109 17.28 -10.40 -12.77
N ASN A 110 17.36 -9.19 -13.34
CA ASN A 110 18.31 -8.86 -14.41
C ASN A 110 19.52 -8.02 -13.95
N VAL A 111 19.75 -7.83 -12.65
CA VAL A 111 20.96 -7.14 -12.18
C VAL A 111 22.10 -8.16 -12.01
N PRO A 112 23.23 -8.00 -12.71
CA PRO A 112 24.40 -8.84 -12.51
C PRO A 112 24.84 -8.84 -11.04
N GLU A 113 25.20 -10.01 -10.54
CA GLU A 113 25.68 -10.23 -9.18
C GLU A 113 26.83 -9.25 -8.84
N GLY A 114 26.65 -8.43 -7.80
CA GLY A 114 27.64 -7.44 -7.35
C GLY A 114 27.36 -5.97 -7.68
N TRP A 115 26.30 -5.66 -8.45
CA TRP A 115 25.90 -4.26 -8.78
C TRP A 115 24.72 -3.71 -7.98
N THR A 116 24.21 -4.46 -6.99
CA THR A 116 23.16 -3.99 -6.09
C THR A 116 23.74 -3.03 -5.05
N ARG A 117 23.28 -1.78 -5.07
CA ARG A 117 23.49 -0.86 -3.95
C ARG A 117 22.70 -1.42 -2.75
N SER A 118 23.39 -2.07 -1.81
CA SER A 118 22.82 -2.84 -0.69
C SER A 118 21.78 -2.11 0.18
N SER A 119 21.67 -0.78 0.03
CA SER A 119 20.84 0.10 0.86
C SER A 119 19.74 0.86 0.10
N ALA A 120 19.65 0.74 -1.23
CA ALA A 120 18.62 1.47 -2.00
C ALA A 120 17.28 0.71 -1.98
N PRO A 121 16.14 1.38 -1.75
CA PRO A 121 14.82 0.74 -1.82
C PRO A 121 14.54 0.16 -3.22
N ILE A 122 13.91 -1.01 -3.28
CA ILE A 122 13.43 -1.59 -4.56
C ILE A 122 12.32 -0.72 -5.15
N GLU A 123 12.36 -0.47 -6.45
CA GLU A 123 11.27 0.22 -7.14
C GLU A 123 10.10 -0.71 -7.45
N ILE A 124 8.92 -0.37 -6.93
CA ILE A 124 7.67 -1.04 -7.30
C ILE A 124 7.16 -0.41 -8.59
N ILE A 125 7.31 -1.14 -9.69
CA ILE A 125 6.74 -0.78 -10.99
C ILE A 125 5.34 -1.40 -11.08
N THR A 126 4.32 -0.64 -10.72
CA THR A 126 2.93 -0.95 -11.11
C THR A 126 2.74 -0.59 -12.58
N SER A 127 2.01 -1.39 -13.34
CA SER A 127 1.65 -1.02 -14.72
C SER A 127 0.94 0.34 -14.72
N LYS A 128 1.62 1.36 -15.23
CA LYS A 128 1.08 2.71 -15.39
C LYS A 128 0.47 2.81 -16.79
N CYS A 129 -0.73 3.38 -16.91
CA CYS A 129 -1.10 4.11 -18.13
C CYS A 129 -0.16 5.32 -18.24
N LYS A 130 0.58 5.41 -19.35
CA LYS A 130 1.66 6.38 -19.57
C LYS A 130 1.20 7.81 -19.24
N SER A 131 1.89 8.47 -18.31
CA SER A 131 1.95 9.93 -18.27
C SER A 131 3.38 10.34 -18.57
N GLY A 132 3.52 11.25 -19.55
CA GLY A 132 4.69 11.48 -20.37
C GLY A 132 5.96 11.94 -19.65
N GLU A 133 7.05 11.77 -20.40
CA GLU A 133 8.42 12.18 -20.09
C GLU A 133 8.54 13.71 -19.98
N THR A 134 9.31 14.17 -19.00
CA THR A 134 10.32 15.22 -19.24
C THR A 134 11.53 14.98 -18.36
N SER A 135 12.68 15.06 -19.02
CA SER A 135 14.07 14.97 -18.56
C SER A 135 14.48 16.04 -17.53
N GLY A 136 15.40 15.65 -16.64
CA GLY A 136 16.60 16.47 -16.38
C GLY A 136 16.84 17.01 -14.96
N ILE A 137 18.06 16.71 -14.49
CA ILE A 137 19.00 17.53 -13.70
C ILE A 137 19.31 17.07 -12.26
N GLU A 138 20.62 16.97 -12.05
CA GLU A 138 21.42 16.49 -10.92
C GLU A 138 21.26 17.27 -9.60
N SER A 139 21.62 16.62 -8.49
CA SER A 139 22.34 17.28 -7.40
C SER A 139 23.20 16.26 -6.64
N LYS A 140 24.52 16.46 -6.73
CA LYS A 140 25.53 15.89 -5.83
C LYS A 140 25.25 16.36 -4.41
N ASN A 141 25.46 15.47 -3.42
CA ASN A 141 25.99 15.84 -2.11
C ASN A 141 26.66 14.61 -1.48
N GLU A 142 27.99 14.66 -1.38
CA GLU A 142 28.76 13.86 -0.44
C GLU A 142 28.50 14.37 0.97
N VAL A 143 28.23 13.45 1.92
CA VAL A 143 28.58 13.65 3.33
C VAL A 143 29.05 12.30 3.89
N HIS A 144 30.28 12.31 4.38
CA HIS A 144 30.96 11.25 5.13
C HIS A 144 30.61 11.40 6.62
N GLY A 145 30.35 10.31 7.36
CA GLY A 145 30.30 10.36 8.82
C GLY A 145 29.39 9.32 9.49
N ASP A 146 30.02 8.43 10.27
CA ASP A 146 29.47 7.37 11.11
C ASP A 146 28.11 7.63 11.78
N SER A 147 27.13 6.73 11.58
CA SER A 147 25.84 6.75 12.31
C SER A 147 25.15 5.38 12.32
N GLU A 148 25.83 4.31 12.71
CA GLU A 148 25.19 2.98 12.78
C GLU A 148 24.35 2.76 14.06
N ARG A 149 24.53 3.56 15.12
CA ARG A 149 23.86 3.33 16.43
C ARG A 149 22.52 4.04 16.66
N LEU A 150 22.14 5.01 15.82
CA LEU A 150 20.88 5.77 15.96
C LEU A 150 19.72 5.20 15.14
N ILE A 151 20.03 4.34 14.16
CA ILE A 151 19.06 3.80 13.19
C ILE A 151 18.16 2.75 13.86
N ASP A 152 18.74 1.90 14.72
CA ASP A 152 18.03 0.77 15.34
C ASP A 152 16.89 1.23 16.29
N GLY A 153 17.14 2.25 17.12
CA GLY A 153 16.12 2.83 18.01
C GLY A 153 14.96 3.50 17.27
N THR A 154 15.24 4.12 16.11
CA THR A 154 14.20 4.72 15.27
C THR A 154 13.32 3.64 14.62
N MET A 155 13.91 2.51 14.23
CA MET A 155 13.22 1.39 13.58
C MET A 155 12.37 0.58 14.57
N ALA A 156 12.89 0.32 15.77
CA ALA A 156 12.14 -0.33 16.85
C ALA A 156 10.87 0.46 17.21
N ASN A 157 10.98 1.79 17.34
CA ASN A 157 9.83 2.66 17.60
C ASN A 157 8.78 2.61 16.49
N ARG A 158 9.20 2.58 15.22
CA ARG A 158 8.29 2.50 14.06
C ARG A 158 7.52 1.18 14.01
N SER A 159 8.19 0.07 14.29
CA SER A 159 7.55 -1.26 14.30
C SER A 159 6.54 -1.41 15.45
N SER A 160 6.83 -0.81 16.61
CA SER A 160 5.94 -0.78 17.77
C SER A 160 4.62 -0.06 17.44
N GLN A 161 4.69 1.09 16.78
CA GLN A 161 3.51 1.88 16.42
C GLN A 161 2.59 1.14 15.41
N ALA A 162 3.16 0.46 14.41
CA ALA A 162 2.38 -0.36 13.46
C ALA A 162 1.63 -1.51 14.16
N ARG A 163 2.31 -2.22 15.07
CA ARG A 163 1.71 -3.31 15.86
C ARG A 163 0.55 -2.81 16.73
N GLN A 164 0.73 -1.67 17.39
CA GLN A 164 -0.33 -1.04 18.20
C GLN A 164 -1.54 -0.65 17.36
N ARG A 165 -1.36 -0.08 16.16
CA ARG A 165 -2.47 0.24 15.24
C ARG A 165 -3.21 -1.00 14.76
N LYS A 166 -2.48 -2.03 14.34
CA LYS A 166 -3.07 -3.33 13.96
C LYS A 166 -3.90 -3.90 15.11
N ALA A 167 -3.35 -3.90 16.32
CA ALA A 167 -4.06 -4.36 17.52
C ALA A 167 -5.32 -3.53 17.78
N TYR A 168 -5.27 -2.20 17.64
CA TYR A 168 -6.44 -1.33 17.81
C TYR A 168 -7.55 -1.63 16.79
N ILE A 169 -7.19 -1.79 15.51
CA ILE A 169 -8.17 -2.05 14.43
C ILE A 169 -8.75 -3.46 14.53
N LEU A 170 -7.96 -4.45 14.94
CA LEU A 170 -8.45 -5.82 15.13
C LEU A 170 -9.20 -6.03 16.45
N SER A 171 -8.93 -5.21 17.47
CA SER A 171 -9.62 -5.27 18.77
C SER A 171 -10.90 -4.45 18.82
N SER A 172 -11.14 -3.57 17.84
CA SER A 172 -12.40 -2.83 17.77
C SER A 172 -13.54 -3.82 17.54
N LYS A 173 -14.50 -3.86 18.49
CA LYS A 173 -15.71 -4.67 18.36
C LYS A 173 -16.36 -4.35 17.01
N PRO A 174 -16.63 -5.34 16.15
CA PRO A 174 -17.36 -5.05 14.93
C PRO A 174 -18.74 -4.54 15.34
N LEU A 175 -19.14 -3.40 14.78
CA LEU A 175 -20.49 -2.86 14.93
C LEU A 175 -21.44 -3.79 14.16
N TRP A 176 -21.84 -4.88 14.80
CA TRP A 176 -23.02 -5.67 14.46
C TRP A 176 -24.12 -5.35 15.46
#